data_AF-A0A533YUX1-F1
#
_entry.id   AF-A0A533YUX1-F1
#
_cell.length_a   1.000
_cell.length_b   1.000
_cell.length_c   1.000
_cell.angle_alpha   90.00
_cell.angle_beta   90.00
_cell.angle_gamma   90.00
#
_symmetry.space_group_name_H-M   'P 1'
#
loop_
_entity.id
_entity.type
_entity.pdbx_description
1 polymer ?
#
loop_
_entity_poly.entity_id
_entity_poly.type
_entity_poly.pdbx_seq_one_letter_code
_entity_poly.pdbx_strand_id
1 'polypeptide(L)'
;MASKKEQLSTDLAKFVEQSQWAKAVASLQGLVQLEPANANYYLRMGDYNVKAGNKPGAVKAYYQAGKLFVDSGFSVKGIATYKMILRLAPAEKQARELMLAINSSPAVAGELMSPPPFAPEAPAPPPPTEAAPPPAAEAAPPPSPPAPVEVAPPPELELEQEPVLELEIEMIGSEEPEEKEEKKEKEEKKDINPLFAAFTKEEFGAFVDKLEPMQFMSGERMIAEGDEGDAMYLISRGGGRVVKEIDGQEVVLDELGEGEFFGEMSLLVGGPRSASVFSTADTEVLRLKSSDLFDIMKQYPRIEGVLEQFYDKRSKAMRLKMKEIRK
;
A
#
# COMPACT_ATOMS: atom_id res chain seq x y z
N MET A 1 -14.77 -18.27 21.34
CA MET A 1 -15.00 -16.97 22.01
C MET A 1 -14.12 -15.97 21.29
N ALA A 2 -14.68 -15.00 20.56
CA ALA A 2 -13.90 -13.97 19.88
C ALA A 2 -13.10 -13.15 20.92
N SER A 3 -11.88 -12.75 20.59
CA SER A 3 -11.08 -11.93 21.51
C SER A 3 -11.77 -10.57 21.76
N LYS A 4 -11.54 -9.95 22.92
CA LYS A 4 -12.12 -8.63 23.24
C LYS A 4 -11.79 -7.58 22.17
N LYS A 5 -10.58 -7.67 21.57
CA LYS A 5 -10.14 -6.82 20.46
C LYS A 5 -11.00 -7.05 19.21
N GLU A 6 -11.21 -8.30 18.83
CA GLU A 6 -11.98 -8.71 17.66
C GLU A 6 -13.45 -8.30 17.76
N GLN A 7 -14.05 -8.40 18.95
CA GLN A 7 -15.40 -7.89 19.21
C GLN A 7 -15.48 -6.38 19.02
N LEU A 8 -14.54 -5.62 19.60
CA LEU A 8 -14.50 -4.17 19.46
C LEU A 8 -14.30 -3.73 18.00
N SER A 9 -13.45 -4.43 17.24
CA SER A 9 -13.26 -4.18 15.80
C SER A 9 -14.52 -4.49 14.98
N THR A 10 -15.21 -5.58 15.30
CA THR A 10 -16.48 -5.95 14.64
C THR A 10 -17.57 -4.92 14.92
N ASP A 11 -17.72 -4.50 16.18
CA ASP A 11 -18.66 -3.46 16.58
C ASP A 11 -18.32 -2.12 15.92
N LEU A 12 -17.03 -1.78 15.85
CA LEU A 12 -16.56 -0.57 15.17
C LEU A 12 -17.00 -0.57 13.70
N ALA A 13 -16.73 -1.64 12.95
CA ALA A 13 -17.11 -1.75 11.55
C ALA A 13 -18.63 -1.58 11.36
N LYS A 14 -19.41 -2.26 12.19
CA LYS A 14 -20.88 -2.14 12.19
C LYS A 14 -21.36 -0.73 12.50
N PHE A 15 -20.79 -0.04 13.48
CA PHE A 15 -21.20 1.32 13.82
C PHE A 15 -20.79 2.34 12.75
N VAL A 16 -19.65 2.14 12.08
CA VAL A 16 -19.23 2.97 10.95
C VAL A 16 -20.19 2.82 9.78
N GLU A 17 -20.56 1.60 9.43
CA GLU A 17 -21.53 1.31 8.37
C GLU A 17 -22.89 1.97 8.65
N GLN A 18 -23.33 1.92 9.91
CA GLN A 18 -24.59 2.52 10.35
C GLN A 18 -24.49 4.03 10.63
N SER A 19 -23.33 4.67 10.34
CA SER A 19 -23.07 6.08 10.64
C SER A 19 -23.29 6.46 12.12
N GLN A 20 -23.17 5.51 13.04
CA GLN A 20 -23.30 5.70 14.48
C GLN A 20 -21.98 6.19 15.09
N TRP A 21 -21.54 7.37 14.68
CA TRP A 21 -20.20 7.91 14.96
C TRP A 21 -19.83 7.94 16.46
N ALA A 22 -20.76 8.31 17.34
CA ALA A 22 -20.51 8.34 18.78
C ALA A 22 -20.22 6.94 19.36
N LYS A 23 -20.88 5.90 18.84
CA LYS A 23 -20.63 4.52 19.25
C LYS A 23 -19.33 3.99 18.64
N ALA A 24 -19.03 4.34 17.39
CA ALA A 24 -17.75 4.05 16.76
C ALA A 24 -16.58 4.63 17.57
N VAL A 25 -16.70 5.88 18.07
CA VAL A 25 -15.74 6.49 19.00
C VAL A 25 -15.61 5.68 20.29
N ALA A 26 -16.70 5.19 20.87
CA ALA A 26 -16.65 4.36 22.08
C ALA A 26 -15.93 3.01 21.84
N SER A 27 -16.16 2.36 20.69
CA SER A 27 -15.42 1.15 20.32
C SER A 27 -13.92 1.43 20.16
N LEU A 28 -13.55 2.56 19.55
CA LEU A 28 -12.16 3.00 19.44
C LEU A 28 -11.53 3.31 20.81
N GLN A 29 -12.26 3.92 21.74
CA GLN A 29 -11.77 4.11 23.11
C GLN A 29 -11.44 2.76 23.79
N GLY A 30 -12.27 1.74 23.56
CA GLY A 30 -11.98 0.38 24.00
C GLY A 30 -10.71 -0.20 23.38
N LEU A 31 -10.50 0.00 22.07
CA LEU A 31 -9.30 -0.45 21.36
C LEU A 31 -8.04 0.28 21.83
N VAL A 32 -8.13 1.59 22.09
CA VAL A 32 -7.04 2.40 22.64
C VAL A 32 -6.61 1.91 24.03
N GLN A 33 -7.52 1.40 24.85
CA GLN A 33 -7.14 0.82 26.15
C GLN A 33 -6.31 -0.47 25.99
N LEU A 34 -6.49 -1.20 24.89
CA LEU A 34 -5.73 -2.42 24.59
C LEU A 34 -4.40 -2.09 23.92
N GLU A 35 -4.38 -1.12 23.02
CA GLU A 35 -3.20 -0.73 22.23
C GLU A 35 -2.99 0.79 22.27
N PRO A 36 -2.52 1.35 23.41
CA PRO A 36 -2.45 2.79 23.64
C PRO A 36 -1.40 3.51 22.78
N ALA A 37 -0.44 2.78 22.22
CA ALA A 37 0.58 3.31 21.31
C ALA A 37 0.11 3.36 19.85
N ASN A 38 -1.09 2.86 19.54
CA ASN A 38 -1.58 2.83 18.16
C ASN A 38 -2.14 4.21 17.76
N ALA A 39 -1.30 5.01 17.08
CA ALA A 39 -1.66 6.35 16.58
C ALA A 39 -2.94 6.35 15.73
N ASN A 40 -3.17 5.27 14.98
CA ASN A 40 -4.27 5.14 14.01
C ASN A 40 -5.64 5.13 14.69
N TYR A 41 -5.73 4.58 15.91
CA TYR A 41 -6.97 4.62 16.69
C TYR A 41 -7.33 6.04 17.13
N TYR A 42 -6.34 6.86 17.48
CA TYR A 42 -6.57 8.26 17.81
C TYR A 42 -6.93 9.09 16.59
N LEU A 43 -6.31 8.84 15.43
CA LEU A 43 -6.63 9.55 14.20
C LEU A 43 -8.09 9.30 13.79
N ARG A 44 -8.51 8.02 13.72
CA ARG A 44 -9.90 7.63 13.45
C ARG A 44 -10.88 8.17 14.47
N MET A 45 -10.49 8.16 15.75
CA MET A 45 -11.30 8.75 16.80
C MET A 45 -11.48 10.26 16.57
N GLY A 46 -10.44 10.94 16.08
CA GLY A 46 -10.53 12.32 15.61
C GLY A 46 -11.58 12.50 14.52
N ASP A 47 -11.47 11.73 13.45
CA ASP A 47 -12.38 11.80 12.28
C ASP A 47 -13.83 11.53 12.67
N TYR A 48 -14.07 10.51 13.49
CA TYR A 48 -15.43 10.16 13.93
C TYR A 48 -15.98 11.18 14.93
N ASN A 49 -15.13 11.81 15.74
CA ASN A 49 -15.56 12.94 16.56
C ASN A 49 -15.95 14.15 15.70
N VAL A 50 -15.26 14.42 14.58
CA VAL A 50 -15.67 15.45 13.61
C VAL A 50 -17.04 15.12 13.03
N LYS A 51 -17.22 13.88 12.55
CA LYS A 51 -18.51 13.42 12.00
C LYS A 51 -19.65 13.44 13.04
N ALA A 52 -19.33 13.20 14.31
CA ALA A 52 -20.27 13.31 15.42
C ALA A 52 -20.55 14.76 15.88
N GLY A 53 -19.88 15.76 15.29
CA GLY A 53 -19.99 17.18 15.70
C GLY A 53 -19.20 17.53 16.98
N ASN A 54 -18.46 16.59 17.56
CA ASN A 54 -17.65 16.79 18.77
C ASN A 54 -16.26 17.34 18.43
N LYS A 55 -16.20 18.62 18.04
CA LYS A 55 -14.92 19.29 17.72
C LYS A 55 -13.88 19.23 18.85
N PRO A 56 -14.22 19.45 20.14
CA PRO A 56 -13.24 19.34 21.22
C PRO A 56 -12.67 17.94 21.37
N GLY A 57 -13.50 16.91 21.20
CA GLY A 57 -13.05 15.51 21.19
C GLY A 57 -12.11 15.23 20.02
N ALA A 58 -12.42 15.75 18.83
CA ALA A 58 -11.59 15.58 17.65
C ALA A 58 -10.20 16.19 17.83
N VAL A 59 -10.13 17.43 18.31
CA VAL A 59 -8.86 18.13 18.58
C VAL A 59 -7.99 17.35 19.56
N LYS A 60 -8.55 16.85 20.66
CA LYS A 60 -7.82 16.04 21.64
C LYS A 60 -7.27 14.74 21.02
N ALA A 61 -8.09 14.05 20.23
CA ALA A 61 -7.68 12.82 19.56
C ALA A 61 -6.57 13.07 18.54
N TYR A 62 -6.68 14.11 17.71
CA TYR A 62 -5.64 14.48 16.75
C TYR A 62 -4.33 14.92 17.43
N TYR A 63 -4.37 15.58 18.58
CA TYR A 63 -3.14 15.88 19.32
C TYR A 63 -2.38 14.60 19.72
N GLN A 64 -3.10 13.59 20.21
CA GLN A 64 -2.50 12.30 20.56
C GLN A 64 -1.99 11.55 19.34
N ALA A 65 -2.79 11.50 18.26
CA ALA A 65 -2.38 10.89 17.00
C ALA A 65 -1.10 11.54 16.45
N GLY A 66 -1.10 12.87 16.33
CA GLY A 66 0.04 13.64 15.80
C GLY A 66 1.30 13.42 16.64
N LYS A 67 1.17 13.40 17.97
CA LYS A 67 2.30 13.12 18.86
C LYS A 67 2.86 11.71 18.63
N LEU A 68 1.99 10.69 18.63
CA LEU A 68 2.41 9.31 18.42
C LEU A 68 3.05 9.09 17.05
N PHE A 69 2.57 9.76 15.99
CA PHE A 69 3.21 9.71 14.69
C PHE A 69 4.63 10.27 14.74
N VAL A 70 4.82 11.45 15.32
CA VAL A 70 6.15 12.09 15.45
C VAL A 70 7.09 11.24 16.30
N ASP A 71 6.60 10.76 17.45
CA ASP A 71 7.37 9.89 18.36
C ASP A 71 7.79 8.57 17.67
N SER A 72 7.01 8.11 16.69
CA SER A 72 7.29 6.91 15.88
C SER A 72 8.11 7.22 14.61
N GLY A 73 8.59 8.45 14.43
CA GLY A 73 9.38 8.84 13.27
C GLY A 73 8.56 9.08 11.99
N PHE A 74 7.25 9.34 12.11
CA PHE A 74 6.35 9.73 11.02
C PHE A 74 5.99 11.23 11.12
N SER A 75 7.00 12.08 11.06
CA SER A 75 6.92 13.53 11.15
C SER A 75 5.96 14.17 10.14
N VAL A 76 5.92 13.66 8.89
CA VAL A 76 5.03 14.21 7.85
C VAL A 76 3.56 13.95 8.21
N LYS A 77 3.27 12.75 8.74
CA LYS A 77 1.94 12.39 9.25
C LYS A 77 1.58 13.21 10.49
N GLY A 78 2.56 13.46 11.36
CA GLY A 78 2.43 14.36 12.49
C GLY A 78 2.01 15.77 12.07
N ILE A 79 2.75 16.38 11.14
CA ILE A 79 2.44 17.69 10.54
C ILE A 79 1.03 17.70 9.96
N ALA A 80 0.70 16.69 9.16
CA ALA A 80 -0.60 16.60 8.51
C ALA A 80 -1.74 16.50 9.54
N THR A 81 -1.54 15.74 10.61
CA THR A 81 -2.51 15.61 11.71
C THR A 81 -2.67 16.93 12.47
N TYR A 82 -1.59 17.66 12.75
CA TYR A 82 -1.69 18.99 13.37
C TYR A 82 -2.34 20.02 12.43
N LYS A 83 -2.14 19.93 11.11
CA LYS A 83 -2.90 20.72 10.14
C LYS A 83 -4.41 20.45 10.25
N MET A 84 -4.84 19.21 10.49
CA MET A 84 -6.26 18.91 10.72
C MET A 84 -6.83 19.64 11.95
N ILE A 85 -6.05 19.72 13.05
CA ILE A 85 -6.43 20.51 14.22
C ILE A 85 -6.63 21.98 13.84
N LEU A 86 -5.69 22.57 13.10
CA LEU A 86 -5.77 23.97 12.70
C LEU A 86 -6.93 24.27 11.74
N ARG A 87 -7.35 23.30 10.92
CA ARG A 87 -8.58 23.43 10.10
C ARG A 87 -9.84 23.48 10.98
N LEU A 88 -9.87 22.75 12.08
CA LEU A 88 -11.02 22.72 13.01
C LEU A 88 -11.02 23.88 14.01
N ALA A 89 -9.83 24.28 14.46
CA ALA A 89 -9.59 25.31 15.45
C ALA A 89 -8.38 26.17 15.03
N PRO A 90 -8.56 27.17 14.14
CA PRO A 90 -7.46 27.98 13.61
C PRO A 90 -6.67 28.76 14.67
N ALA A 91 -7.26 28.98 15.84
CA ALA A 91 -6.63 29.67 16.97
C ALA A 91 -5.78 28.75 17.86
N GLU A 92 -5.67 27.45 17.57
CA GLU A 92 -4.87 26.52 18.35
C GLU A 92 -3.37 26.76 18.17
N LYS A 93 -2.78 27.50 19.13
CA LYS A 93 -1.37 27.87 19.10
C LYS A 93 -0.45 26.66 19.20
N GLN A 94 -0.78 25.72 20.09
CA GLN A 94 0.07 24.55 20.35
C GLN A 94 0.22 23.67 19.10
N ALA A 95 -0.86 23.39 18.37
CA ALA A 95 -0.80 22.64 17.11
C ALA A 95 0.08 23.36 16.08
N ARG A 96 0.01 24.69 16.01
CA ARG A 96 0.84 25.50 15.10
C ARG A 96 2.32 25.43 15.46
N GLU A 97 2.65 25.55 16.75
CA GLU A 97 4.01 25.47 17.25
C GLU A 97 4.63 24.09 17.01
N LEU A 98 3.88 23.03 17.31
CA LEU A 98 4.32 21.65 17.05
C LEU A 98 4.59 21.42 15.56
N MET A 99 3.68 21.87 14.69
CA MET A 99 3.85 21.75 13.24
C MET A 99 5.11 22.47 12.74
N LEU A 100 5.37 23.69 13.22
CA LEU A 100 6.56 24.48 12.83
C LEU A 100 7.86 23.88 13.36
N ALA A 101 7.84 23.36 14.59
CA ALA A 101 8.99 22.69 15.19
C ALA A 101 9.39 21.46 14.38
N ILE A 102 8.40 20.69 13.92
CA ILE A 102 8.62 19.49 13.10
C ILE A 102 9.18 19.89 11.73
N ASN A 103 8.56 20.85 11.03
CA ASN A 103 9.03 21.28 9.70
C ASN A 103 10.47 21.84 9.69
N SER A 104 10.97 22.31 10.84
CA SER A 104 12.34 22.81 10.98
C SER A 104 13.38 21.70 11.27
N SER A 105 12.95 20.44 11.40
CA SER A 105 13.83 19.33 11.76
C SER A 105 14.43 18.62 10.54
N PRO A 106 15.75 18.28 10.55
CA PRO A 106 16.40 17.49 9.51
C PRO A 106 15.75 16.12 9.29
N ALA A 107 15.13 15.55 10.33
CA ALA A 107 14.44 14.27 10.26
C ALA A 107 13.26 14.29 9.27
N VAL A 108 12.58 15.43 9.13
CA VAL A 108 11.46 15.58 8.19
C VAL A 108 11.94 15.66 6.76
N ALA A 109 13.02 16.42 6.52
CA ALA A 109 13.68 16.42 5.23
C ALA A 109 14.15 15.00 4.85
N GLY A 110 14.72 14.28 5.82
CA GLY A 110 15.06 12.87 5.71
C GLY A 110 13.85 12.01 5.37
N GLU A 111 12.78 12.03 6.16
CA GLU A 111 11.57 11.22 5.98
C GLU A 111 10.83 11.52 4.66
N LEU A 112 10.82 12.78 4.22
CA LEU A 112 10.33 13.18 2.90
C LEU A 112 11.18 12.62 1.76
N MET A 113 12.45 12.29 2.03
CA MET A 113 13.44 11.83 1.07
C MET A 113 13.87 10.37 1.28
N SER A 114 13.33 9.69 2.30
CA SER A 114 13.72 8.34 2.71
C SER A 114 12.61 7.36 2.36
N PRO A 115 12.94 6.18 1.78
CA PRO A 115 11.96 5.12 1.65
C PRO A 115 11.53 4.62 3.04
N PRO A 116 10.29 4.15 3.21
CA PRO A 116 9.78 3.67 4.48
C PRO A 116 10.60 2.46 4.98
N PRO A 117 10.78 2.32 6.32
CA PRO A 117 11.34 1.10 6.89
C PRO A 117 10.36 -0.05 6.65
N PHE A 118 10.78 -1.05 5.88
CA PHE A 118 10.09 -2.32 5.74
C PHE A 118 9.65 -2.81 7.12
N ALA A 119 8.33 -2.99 7.31
CA ALA A 119 7.85 -3.83 8.39
C ALA A 119 8.38 -5.26 8.12
N PRO A 120 8.87 -5.99 9.13
CA PRO A 120 9.20 -7.39 8.96
C PRO A 120 7.95 -8.13 8.44
N GLU A 121 8.15 -8.91 7.39
CA GLU A 121 7.14 -9.72 6.72
C GLU A 121 6.34 -10.51 7.76
N ALA A 122 5.03 -10.25 7.85
CA ALA A 122 4.15 -11.11 8.63
C ALA A 122 4.19 -12.51 7.99
N PRO A 123 4.37 -13.59 8.76
CA PRO A 123 4.42 -14.94 8.20
C PRO A 123 3.14 -15.20 7.40
N ALA A 124 3.32 -15.74 6.19
CA ALA A 124 2.23 -16.07 5.28
C ALA A 124 1.10 -16.81 6.03
N PRO A 125 -0.17 -16.47 5.80
CA PRO A 125 -1.27 -17.26 6.34
C PRO A 125 -1.14 -18.70 5.85
N PRO A 126 -1.40 -19.71 6.70
CA PRO A 126 -1.38 -21.10 6.27
C PRO A 126 -2.37 -21.29 5.11
N PRO A 127 -2.08 -22.20 4.16
CA PRO A 127 -2.97 -22.45 3.03
C PRO A 127 -4.37 -22.81 3.54
N PRO A 128 -5.44 -22.39 2.85
CA PRO A 128 -6.80 -22.70 3.25
C PRO A 128 -6.96 -24.20 3.40
N THR A 129 -7.43 -24.64 4.56
CA THR A 129 -7.79 -26.03 4.80
C THR A 129 -8.89 -26.38 3.80
N GLU A 130 -8.54 -27.25 2.85
CA GLU A 130 -9.41 -27.80 1.83
C GLU A 130 -10.65 -28.39 2.52
N ALA A 131 -11.77 -27.67 2.42
CA ALA A 131 -13.05 -28.20 2.82
C ALA A 131 -13.33 -29.41 1.94
N ALA A 132 -13.49 -30.57 2.57
CA ALA A 132 -13.73 -31.84 1.91
C ALA A 132 -14.86 -31.74 0.87
N PRO A 133 -14.67 -32.27 -0.36
CA PRO A 133 -15.75 -32.32 -1.34
C PRO A 133 -16.87 -33.27 -0.83
N PRO A 134 -18.16 -32.96 -1.09
CA PRO A 134 -19.24 -33.90 -0.78
C PRO A 134 -19.09 -35.19 -1.62
N PRO A 135 -19.54 -36.35 -1.12
CA PRO A 135 -19.26 -37.64 -1.74
C PRO A 135 -19.97 -37.77 -3.09
N ALA A 136 -19.20 -38.02 -4.13
CA ALA A 136 -19.69 -38.49 -5.43
C ALA A 136 -20.12 -39.95 -5.32
N ALA A 137 -21.29 -40.25 -5.87
CA ALA A 137 -21.85 -41.59 -5.96
C ALA A 137 -21.06 -42.49 -6.92
N GLU A 138 -20.79 -43.70 -6.42
CA GLU A 138 -20.73 -45.02 -7.08
C GLU A 138 -19.94 -45.25 -8.38
N ALA A 139 -19.11 -46.30 -8.31
CA ALA A 139 -18.05 -46.67 -9.22
C ALA A 139 -18.51 -47.45 -10.48
N ALA A 140 -17.68 -47.41 -11.52
CA ALA A 140 -17.47 -48.53 -12.43
C ALA A 140 -15.96 -48.64 -12.82
N PRO A 141 -15.38 -49.85 -12.93
CA PRO A 141 -13.93 -50.10 -13.05
C PRO A 141 -13.39 -50.01 -14.51
N PRO A 142 -12.04 -50.02 -14.72
CA PRO A 142 -11.40 -49.60 -15.96
C PRO A 142 -11.19 -50.77 -16.94
N PRO A 143 -10.74 -50.48 -18.18
CA PRO A 143 -9.85 -51.41 -18.87
C PRO A 143 -8.53 -50.77 -19.35
N SER A 144 -7.44 -51.53 -19.20
CA SER A 144 -6.12 -51.32 -19.84
C SER A 144 -5.86 -52.44 -20.88
N PRO A 145 -4.70 -52.46 -21.57
CA PRO A 145 -4.40 -51.95 -22.91
C PRO A 145 -4.34 -53.06 -24.00
N PRO A 146 -3.88 -52.75 -25.22
CA PRO A 146 -2.68 -53.50 -25.69
C PRO A 146 -1.63 -52.64 -26.43
N ALA A 147 -0.38 -53.11 -26.33
CA ALA A 147 0.81 -52.72 -27.10
C ALA A 147 1.07 -53.76 -28.23
N PRO A 148 2.25 -53.85 -28.87
CA PRO A 148 3.04 -52.88 -29.66
C PRO A 148 3.28 -53.41 -31.11
N VAL A 149 3.88 -52.61 -32.00
CA VAL A 149 4.68 -53.17 -33.12
C VAL A 149 6.02 -52.47 -33.22
N GLU A 150 7.02 -53.26 -32.91
CA GLU A 150 8.47 -53.12 -33.04
C GLU A 150 8.89 -53.45 -34.48
N VAL A 151 9.78 -52.64 -35.09
CA VAL A 151 10.82 -53.16 -36.00
C VAL A 151 12.11 -52.35 -35.80
N ALA A 152 13.17 -53.11 -35.58
CA ALA A 152 14.53 -52.78 -35.16
C ALA A 152 15.44 -52.23 -36.31
N PRO A 153 16.71 -51.84 -36.00
CA PRO A 153 17.61 -50.96 -36.80
C PRO A 153 18.77 -51.77 -37.47
N PRO A 154 20.03 -51.28 -37.66
CA PRO A 154 20.66 -50.06 -38.23
C PRO A 154 21.53 -50.42 -39.49
N PRO A 155 22.59 -49.70 -39.99
CA PRO A 155 23.86 -49.23 -39.34
C PRO A 155 24.12 -47.71 -39.56
N GLU A 156 24.85 -46.90 -38.77
CA GLU A 156 26.18 -46.87 -38.10
C GLU A 156 27.22 -45.97 -38.82
N LEU A 157 28.11 -45.32 -38.01
CA LEU A 157 29.24 -44.40 -38.29
C LEU A 157 28.91 -42.88 -38.34
N GLU A 158 29.65 -41.95 -37.73
CA GLU A 158 30.84 -41.92 -36.84
C GLU A 158 30.97 -40.48 -36.27
N LEU A 159 31.50 -40.35 -35.04
CA LEU A 159 32.40 -39.32 -34.43
C LEU A 159 32.16 -37.81 -34.74
N GLU A 160 32.20 -36.88 -33.78
CA GLU A 160 33.31 -36.55 -32.87
C GLU A 160 32.82 -35.84 -31.59
N GLN A 161 33.57 -36.03 -30.49
CA GLN A 161 33.38 -35.45 -29.17
C GLN A 161 34.43 -34.36 -28.91
N GLU A 162 34.10 -33.34 -28.11
CA GLU A 162 35.06 -32.44 -27.46
C GLU A 162 34.73 -32.33 -25.95
N PRO A 163 35.73 -32.11 -25.07
CA PRO A 163 35.77 -32.75 -23.76
C PRO A 163 35.45 -31.86 -22.55
N VAL A 164 35.19 -32.55 -21.44
CA VAL A 164 35.09 -32.06 -20.05
C VAL A 164 36.44 -32.29 -19.36
N LEU A 165 36.93 -31.36 -18.54
CA LEU A 165 37.92 -31.65 -17.49
C LEU A 165 37.68 -30.82 -16.23
N GLU A 166 38.10 -31.43 -15.14
CA GLU A 166 37.64 -31.35 -13.76
C GLU A 166 38.84 -31.04 -12.83
N LEU A 167 38.56 -30.74 -11.55
CA LEU A 167 39.48 -30.73 -10.38
C LEU A 167 40.38 -29.47 -10.24
N GLU A 168 40.70 -28.95 -9.04
CA GLU A 168 41.11 -29.61 -7.79
C GLU A 168 41.09 -28.59 -6.61
N ILE A 169 40.90 -29.06 -5.37
CA ILE A 169 41.08 -28.29 -4.12
C ILE A 169 42.34 -28.82 -3.43
N GLU A 170 43.30 -27.94 -3.10
CA GLU A 170 44.23 -28.16 -1.99
C GLU A 170 44.54 -26.84 -1.25
N MET A 171 44.69 -26.97 0.07
CA MET A 171 45.00 -25.91 1.04
C MET A 171 46.50 -25.57 1.05
N ILE A 172 46.87 -24.36 1.52
CA ILE A 172 47.94 -24.09 2.51
C ILE A 172 48.13 -22.57 2.71
N GLY A 173 48.18 -22.14 3.98
CA GLY A 173 49.19 -21.19 4.47
C GLY A 173 48.90 -19.69 4.44
N SER A 174 48.46 -19.17 5.59
CA SER A 174 48.99 -17.97 6.30
C SER A 174 49.46 -16.74 5.51
N GLU A 175 48.79 -15.60 5.72
CA GLU A 175 49.32 -14.39 6.38
C GLU A 175 48.35 -13.21 6.16
N GLU A 176 47.95 -12.52 7.24
CA GLU A 176 47.31 -11.21 7.15
C GLU A 176 48.32 -10.16 6.67
N PRO A 177 47.84 -9.14 5.93
CA PRO A 177 48.06 -7.80 6.44
C PRO A 177 46.80 -6.92 6.38
N GLU A 178 46.67 -6.09 7.42
CA GLU A 178 45.78 -4.92 7.47
C GLU A 178 46.16 -3.90 6.39
N GLU A 179 45.19 -3.36 5.65
CA GLU A 179 44.86 -1.92 5.53
C GLU A 179 43.93 -1.62 4.35
N LYS A 180 42.83 -0.91 4.68
CA LYS A 180 42.13 0.18 3.96
C LYS A 180 41.56 -0.01 2.55
N GLU A 181 40.27 0.37 2.47
CA GLU A 181 39.55 1.03 1.36
C GLU A 181 39.67 0.36 -0.03
N GLU A 182 38.61 -0.21 -0.59
CA GLU A 182 37.60 0.55 -1.31
C GLU A 182 36.25 -0.18 -1.31
N LYS A 183 35.22 0.52 -0.81
CA LYS A 183 33.83 0.16 -1.03
C LYS A 183 33.53 0.22 -2.53
N LYS A 184 33.36 -0.93 -3.18
CA LYS A 184 32.48 -1.01 -4.35
C LYS A 184 31.06 -1.24 -3.84
N GLU A 185 30.44 -0.14 -3.41
CA GLU A 185 28.98 -0.03 -3.43
C GLU A 185 28.54 -0.29 -4.87
N LYS A 186 28.08 -1.52 -5.14
CA LYS A 186 27.09 -1.69 -6.19
C LYS A 186 25.86 -0.94 -5.68
N GLU A 187 25.76 0.31 -6.10
CA GLU A 187 24.53 1.10 -6.06
C GLU A 187 23.46 0.33 -6.85
N GLU A 188 22.83 -0.65 -6.21
CA GLU A 188 21.46 -1.01 -6.55
C GLU A 188 20.62 0.19 -6.12
N LYS A 189 20.37 1.07 -7.10
CA LYS A 189 19.44 2.18 -7.01
C LYS A 189 18.13 1.67 -6.41
N LYS A 190 17.94 1.94 -5.12
CA LYS A 190 16.65 1.74 -4.46
C LYS A 190 15.72 2.79 -5.02
N ASP A 191 14.80 2.33 -5.87
CA ASP A 191 13.82 3.15 -6.54
C ASP A 191 13.02 3.98 -5.53
N ILE A 192 13.36 5.26 -5.46
CA ILE A 192 12.46 6.31 -4.97
C ILE A 192 11.27 6.30 -5.94
N ASN A 193 10.03 6.30 -5.45
CA ASN A 193 8.83 6.25 -6.28
C ASN A 193 8.99 7.12 -7.56
N PRO A 194 8.84 6.55 -8.76
CA PRO A 194 9.10 7.26 -10.01
C PRO A 194 8.26 8.53 -10.23
N LEU A 195 7.15 8.73 -9.50
CA LEU A 195 6.37 9.96 -9.55
C LEU A 195 7.04 11.10 -8.77
N PHE A 196 7.42 10.88 -7.51
CA PHE A 196 8.05 11.91 -6.68
C PHE A 196 9.54 12.10 -6.98
N ALA A 197 10.22 11.05 -7.43
CA ALA A 197 11.56 11.17 -8.00
C ALA A 197 11.58 12.03 -9.28
N ALA A 198 10.45 12.13 -9.99
CA ALA A 198 10.31 12.98 -11.16
C ALA A 198 10.01 14.45 -10.83
N PHE A 199 9.57 14.76 -9.60
CA PHE A 199 9.25 16.11 -9.16
C PHE A 199 10.46 16.85 -8.61
N THR A 200 10.53 18.16 -8.85
CA THR A 200 11.48 19.02 -8.13
C THR A 200 11.04 19.20 -6.67
N LYS A 201 11.94 19.74 -5.83
CA LYS A 201 11.65 20.02 -4.43
C LYS A 201 10.47 20.99 -4.26
N GLU A 202 10.35 21.96 -5.15
CA GLU A 202 9.28 22.96 -5.18
C GLU A 202 7.94 22.34 -5.60
N GLU A 203 7.95 21.52 -6.65
CA GLU A 203 6.79 20.76 -7.13
C GLU A 203 6.28 19.80 -6.03
N PHE A 204 7.20 19.10 -5.38
CA PHE A 204 6.89 18.22 -4.26
C PHE A 204 6.32 18.97 -3.06
N GLY A 205 6.89 20.13 -2.70
CA GLY A 205 6.37 20.98 -1.63
C GLY A 205 4.92 21.40 -1.86
N ALA A 206 4.56 21.75 -3.10
CA ALA A 206 3.20 22.11 -3.46
C ALA A 206 2.20 20.95 -3.29
N PHE A 207 2.62 19.72 -3.59
CA PHE A 207 1.83 18.52 -3.32
C PHE A 207 1.63 18.33 -1.81
N VAL A 208 2.73 18.28 -1.04
CA VAL A 208 2.71 17.98 0.40
C VAL A 208 1.80 18.93 1.17
N ASP A 209 1.72 20.20 0.75
CA ASP A 209 0.86 21.17 1.43
C ASP A 209 -0.64 20.92 1.28
N LYS A 210 -1.04 20.21 0.22
CA LYS A 210 -2.43 19.92 -0.12
C LYS A 210 -2.87 18.51 0.27
N LEU A 211 -1.95 17.64 0.68
CA LEU A 211 -2.26 16.27 1.05
C LEU A 211 -3.07 16.18 2.36
N GLU A 212 -4.07 15.30 2.34
CA GLU A 212 -4.92 14.95 3.48
C GLU A 212 -4.68 13.50 3.88
N PRO A 213 -4.18 13.21 5.09
CA PRO A 213 -3.92 11.84 5.52
C PRO A 213 -5.24 11.10 5.72
N MET A 214 -5.29 9.84 5.28
CA MET A 214 -6.40 8.91 5.43
C MET A 214 -5.89 7.53 5.78
N GLN A 215 -6.72 6.71 6.44
CA GLN A 215 -6.33 5.37 6.84
C GLN A 215 -7.47 4.37 6.67
N PHE A 216 -7.10 3.17 6.26
CA PHE A 216 -7.99 2.06 5.94
C PHE A 216 -7.53 0.82 6.72
N MET A 217 -8.45 0.10 7.34
CA MET A 217 -8.15 -1.17 8.00
C MET A 217 -7.95 -2.23 6.92
N SER A 218 -7.26 -3.32 7.26
CA SER A 218 -7.22 -4.49 6.36
C SER A 218 -8.63 -4.89 5.92
N GLY A 219 -8.80 -5.08 4.61
CA GLY A 219 -10.08 -5.39 3.96
C GLY A 219 -10.99 -4.19 3.70
N GLU A 220 -10.71 -3.01 4.26
CA GLU A 220 -11.53 -1.81 4.07
C GLU A 220 -11.40 -1.29 2.62
N ARG A 221 -12.53 -0.88 2.04
CA ARG A 221 -12.59 -0.34 0.68
C ARG A 221 -12.16 1.13 0.67
N MET A 222 -11.14 1.45 -0.12
CA MET A 222 -10.57 2.78 -0.25
C MET A 222 -11.30 3.62 -1.30
N ILE A 223 -11.60 3.02 -2.45
CA ILE A 223 -12.46 3.57 -3.51
C ILE A 223 -13.35 2.46 -4.07
N ALA A 224 -14.54 2.82 -4.54
CA ALA A 224 -15.45 1.88 -5.19
C ALA A 224 -15.49 2.12 -6.71
N GLU A 225 -15.57 1.03 -7.47
CA GLU A 225 -15.85 1.07 -8.90
C GLU A 225 -17.18 1.79 -9.16
N GLY A 226 -17.24 2.61 -10.21
CA GLY A 226 -18.46 3.32 -10.60
C GLY A 226 -18.66 4.67 -9.91
N ASP A 227 -18.01 4.92 -8.77
CA ASP A 227 -18.09 6.20 -8.07
C ASP A 227 -17.45 7.33 -8.89
N GLU A 228 -17.88 8.57 -8.66
CA GLU A 228 -17.18 9.73 -9.21
C GLU A 228 -15.79 9.90 -8.59
N GLY A 229 -14.81 10.22 -9.43
CA GLY A 229 -13.45 10.49 -8.96
C GLY A 229 -13.26 11.93 -8.53
N ASP A 230 -13.19 12.18 -7.21
CA ASP A 230 -12.98 13.53 -6.65
C ASP A 230 -11.55 13.75 -6.12
N ALA A 231 -10.74 12.70 -6.06
CA ALA A 231 -9.39 12.71 -5.50
C ALA A 231 -8.54 11.54 -6.02
N MET A 232 -7.22 11.67 -5.84
CA MET A 232 -6.27 10.57 -5.95
C MET A 232 -5.58 10.33 -4.61
N TYR A 233 -4.91 9.20 -4.47
CA TYR A 233 -4.36 8.74 -3.21
C TYR A 233 -2.96 8.22 -3.43
N LEU A 234 -2.05 8.48 -2.48
CA LEU A 234 -0.72 7.89 -2.41
C LEU A 234 -0.65 6.96 -1.21
N ILE A 235 -0.25 5.71 -1.39
CA ILE A 235 0.00 4.79 -0.28
C ILE A 235 1.30 5.20 0.41
N SER A 236 1.19 5.68 1.64
CA SER A 236 2.34 6.04 2.49
C SER A 236 2.81 4.90 3.38
N ARG A 237 1.93 3.93 3.65
CA ARG A 237 2.21 2.71 4.41
C ARG A 237 1.15 1.64 4.12
N GLY A 238 1.52 0.37 4.09
CA GLY A 238 0.61 -0.74 3.81
C GLY A 238 0.45 -1.01 2.31
N GLY A 239 -0.76 -1.39 1.90
CA GLY A 239 -1.02 -1.77 0.51
C GLY A 239 -2.49 -1.91 0.17
N GLY A 240 -2.76 -2.19 -1.10
CA GLY A 240 -4.11 -2.41 -1.60
C GLY A 240 -4.17 -3.41 -2.74
N ARG A 241 -5.35 -3.94 -3.01
CA ARG A 241 -5.65 -4.74 -4.21
C ARG A 241 -6.67 -3.99 -5.05
N VAL A 242 -6.39 -3.86 -6.35
CA VAL A 242 -7.30 -3.27 -7.33
C VAL A 242 -8.22 -4.39 -7.83
N VAL A 243 -9.51 -4.23 -7.63
CA VAL A 243 -10.52 -5.27 -7.90
C VAL A 243 -11.60 -4.72 -8.81
N LYS A 244 -12.00 -5.52 -9.79
CA LYS A 244 -13.09 -5.21 -10.70
C LYS A 244 -14.08 -6.35 -10.73
N GLU A 245 -15.37 -6.02 -10.76
CA GLU A 245 -16.40 -7.03 -10.97
C GLU A 245 -16.55 -7.33 -12.47
N ILE A 246 -16.45 -8.61 -12.83
CA ILE A 246 -16.62 -9.10 -14.20
C ILE A 246 -17.54 -10.31 -14.15
N ASP A 247 -18.68 -10.25 -14.83
CA ASP A 247 -19.68 -11.33 -14.88
C ASP A 247 -20.09 -11.86 -13.48
N GLY A 248 -20.18 -10.95 -12.51
CA GLY A 248 -20.53 -11.26 -11.11
C GLY A 248 -19.39 -11.83 -10.27
N GLN A 249 -18.16 -11.85 -10.78
CA GLN A 249 -16.97 -12.31 -10.06
C GLN A 249 -15.99 -11.16 -9.78
N GLU A 250 -15.46 -11.10 -8.56
CA GLU A 250 -14.36 -10.18 -8.23
C GLU A 250 -13.05 -10.67 -8.85
N VAL A 251 -12.46 -9.85 -9.71
CA VAL A 251 -11.17 -10.14 -10.33
C VAL A 251 -10.12 -9.13 -9.88
N VAL A 252 -9.01 -9.63 -9.33
CA VAL A 252 -7.87 -8.81 -8.93
C VAL A 252 -7.07 -8.40 -10.17
N LEU A 253 -7.07 -7.11 -10.46
CA LEU A 253 -6.37 -6.52 -11.59
C LEU A 253 -4.92 -6.20 -11.26
N ASP A 254 -4.67 -5.72 -10.06
CA ASP A 254 -3.36 -5.25 -9.63
C ASP A 254 -3.21 -5.29 -8.11
N GLU A 255 -1.97 -5.26 -7.64
CA GLU A 255 -1.63 -5.06 -6.23
C GLU A 255 -0.81 -3.78 -6.10
N LEU A 256 -1.10 -3.02 -5.04
CA LEU A 256 -0.53 -1.72 -4.78
C LEU A 256 0.27 -1.76 -3.47
N GLY A 257 1.51 -1.30 -3.53
CA GLY A 257 2.40 -1.20 -2.38
C GLY A 257 2.65 0.23 -1.92
N GLU A 258 3.48 0.35 -0.88
CA GLU A 258 3.97 1.65 -0.39
C GLU A 258 4.65 2.44 -1.51
N GLY A 259 4.35 3.73 -1.56
CA GLY A 259 4.79 4.62 -2.63
C GLY A 259 3.87 4.61 -3.86
N GLU A 260 2.97 3.66 -4.06
CA GLU A 260 2.10 3.69 -5.24
C GLU A 260 0.90 4.62 -5.06
N PHE A 261 0.51 5.32 -6.13
CA PHE A 261 -0.72 6.09 -6.15
C PHE A 261 -1.85 5.31 -6.81
N PHE A 262 -3.10 5.67 -6.50
CA PHE A 262 -4.28 5.14 -7.15
C PHE A 262 -5.39 6.20 -7.23
N GLY A 263 -6.38 5.96 -8.08
CA GLY A 263 -7.48 6.89 -8.30
C GLY A 263 -7.13 8.08 -9.21
N GLU A 264 -5.97 8.09 -9.84
CA GLU A 264 -5.56 9.08 -10.84
C GLU A 264 -6.34 8.95 -12.14
N MET A 265 -6.73 7.72 -12.53
CA MET A 265 -7.31 7.46 -13.86
C MET A 265 -8.59 8.27 -14.12
N SER A 266 -9.50 8.29 -13.14
CA SER A 266 -10.75 9.05 -13.24
C SER A 266 -10.53 10.55 -13.25
N LEU A 267 -9.42 11.03 -12.68
CA LEU A 267 -9.10 12.47 -12.67
C LEU A 267 -8.52 12.94 -14.00
N LEU A 268 -7.67 12.11 -14.63
CA LEU A 268 -6.97 12.47 -15.87
C LEU A 268 -7.85 12.31 -17.11
N VAL A 269 -8.61 11.22 -17.19
CA VAL A 269 -9.41 10.89 -18.38
C VAL A 269 -10.88 11.27 -18.21
N GLY A 270 -11.28 11.60 -16.97
CA GLY A 270 -12.67 11.78 -16.61
C GLY A 270 -13.43 10.45 -16.52
N GLY A 271 -14.69 10.55 -16.10
CA GLY A 271 -15.56 9.39 -15.89
C GLY A 271 -15.43 8.76 -14.49
N PRO A 272 -16.22 7.71 -14.22
CA PRO A 272 -16.24 7.06 -12.91
C PRO A 272 -14.97 6.25 -12.65
N ARG A 273 -14.76 5.85 -11.38
CA ARG A 273 -13.69 4.93 -10.97
C ARG A 273 -13.77 3.65 -11.79
N SER A 274 -12.64 3.26 -12.38
CA SER A 274 -12.54 2.13 -13.29
C SER A 274 -12.56 0.76 -12.58
N ALA A 275 -12.24 0.75 -11.28
CA ALA A 275 -12.15 -0.41 -10.41
C ALA A 275 -12.27 0.03 -8.93
N SER A 276 -12.58 -0.91 -8.05
CA SER A 276 -12.51 -0.74 -6.59
C SER A 276 -11.08 -0.96 -6.11
N VAL A 277 -10.72 -0.39 -4.96
CA VAL A 277 -9.46 -0.69 -4.28
C VAL A 277 -9.74 -1.04 -2.84
N PHE A 278 -9.24 -2.20 -2.40
CA PHE A 278 -9.37 -2.67 -1.02
C PHE A 278 -8.01 -2.71 -0.36
N SER A 279 -7.96 -2.32 0.90
CA SER A 279 -6.76 -2.39 1.72
C SER A 279 -6.36 -3.85 1.95
N THR A 280 -5.09 -4.21 1.76
CA THR A 280 -4.59 -5.57 2.06
C THR A 280 -4.13 -5.69 3.51
N ALA A 281 -3.66 -4.60 4.10
CA ALA A 281 -3.30 -4.48 5.51
C ALA A 281 -3.93 -3.21 6.11
N ASP A 282 -3.58 -2.86 7.34
CA ASP A 282 -3.83 -1.49 7.81
C ASP A 282 -2.98 -0.53 6.97
N THR A 283 -3.64 0.26 6.14
CA THR A 283 -3.02 1.08 5.09
C THR A 283 -3.27 2.55 5.35
N GLU A 284 -2.23 3.34 5.12
CA GLU A 284 -2.24 4.78 5.32
C GLU A 284 -1.97 5.44 3.98
N VAL A 285 -2.87 6.34 3.57
CA VAL A 285 -2.77 7.03 2.29
C VAL A 285 -2.78 8.54 2.47
N LEU A 286 -2.16 9.25 1.54
CA LEU A 286 -2.27 10.70 1.42
C LEU A 286 -3.20 11.01 0.25
N ARG A 287 -4.37 11.58 0.57
CA ARG A 287 -5.39 11.99 -0.40
C ARG A 287 -5.05 13.38 -0.94
N LEU A 288 -5.09 13.52 -2.26
CA LEU A 288 -5.03 14.79 -2.97
C LEU A 288 -6.35 15.02 -3.71
N LYS A 289 -7.05 16.11 -3.40
CA LYS A 289 -8.30 16.46 -4.10
C LYS A 289 -8.02 16.81 -5.55
N SER A 290 -8.97 16.48 -6.42
CA SER A 290 -8.92 16.82 -7.84
C SER A 290 -8.73 18.33 -8.07
N SER A 291 -9.43 19.19 -7.32
CA SER A 291 -9.27 20.65 -7.42
C SER A 291 -7.84 21.10 -7.10
N ASP A 292 -7.24 20.55 -6.03
CA ASP A 292 -5.88 20.89 -5.63
C ASP A 292 -4.85 20.36 -6.64
N LEU A 293 -5.09 19.18 -7.20
CA LEU A 293 -4.26 18.63 -8.28
C LEU A 293 -4.30 19.54 -9.52
N PHE A 294 -5.48 19.99 -9.94
CA PHE A 294 -5.61 20.91 -11.09
C PHE A 294 -4.91 22.25 -10.86
N ASP A 295 -5.01 22.82 -9.66
CA ASP A 295 -4.28 24.02 -9.28
C ASP A 295 -2.76 23.82 -9.37
N ILE A 296 -2.28 22.66 -8.89
CA ILE A 296 -0.87 22.30 -8.94
C ILE A 296 -0.40 22.11 -10.39
N MET A 297 -1.13 21.38 -11.23
CA MET A 297 -0.78 21.19 -12.64
C MET A 297 -0.75 22.50 -13.41
N LYS A 298 -1.66 23.44 -13.10
CA LYS A 298 -1.64 24.78 -13.69
C LYS A 298 -0.38 25.57 -13.32
N GLN A 299 0.09 25.41 -12.09
CA GLN A 299 1.31 26.05 -11.61
C GLN A 299 2.58 25.36 -12.10
N TYR A 300 2.54 24.03 -12.23
CA TYR A 300 3.66 23.18 -12.62
C TYR A 300 3.23 22.23 -13.76
N PRO A 301 3.18 22.70 -15.02
CA PRO A 301 2.64 21.93 -16.15
C PRO A 301 3.37 20.61 -16.44
N ARG A 302 4.62 20.47 -15.99
CA ARG A 302 5.39 19.23 -16.15
C ARG A 302 4.73 18.05 -15.42
N ILE A 303 4.03 18.30 -14.32
CA ILE A 303 3.43 17.28 -13.46
C ILE A 303 2.35 16.50 -14.21
N GLU A 304 1.59 17.16 -15.06
CA GLU A 304 0.57 16.54 -15.92
C GLU A 304 1.20 15.43 -16.78
N GLY A 305 2.31 15.72 -17.46
CA GLY A 305 3.01 14.73 -18.29
C GLY A 305 3.59 13.56 -17.51
N VAL A 306 3.96 13.74 -16.23
CA VAL A 306 4.38 12.61 -15.38
C VAL A 306 3.17 11.74 -15.05
N LEU A 307 2.04 12.33 -14.64
CA LEU A 307 0.81 11.61 -14.33
C LEU A 307 0.25 10.85 -15.54
N GLU A 308 0.36 11.41 -16.75
CA GLU A 308 0.00 10.75 -18.00
C GLU A 308 0.82 9.48 -18.26
N GLN A 309 2.14 9.50 -18.02
CA GLN A 309 2.99 8.30 -18.21
C GLN A 309 2.54 7.15 -17.31
N PHE A 310 2.18 7.48 -16.08
CA PHE A 310 1.67 6.53 -15.11
C PHE A 310 0.30 5.98 -15.50
N TYR A 311 -0.61 6.86 -15.93
CA TYR A 311 -1.89 6.46 -16.50
C TYR A 311 -1.70 5.47 -17.65
N ASP A 312 -0.81 5.78 -18.59
CA ASP A 312 -0.56 4.94 -19.76
C ASP A 312 -0.04 3.55 -19.37
N LYS A 313 0.90 3.51 -18.42
CA LYS A 313 1.44 2.25 -17.90
C LYS A 313 0.33 1.39 -17.28
N ARG A 314 -0.49 1.98 -16.39
CA ARG A 314 -1.55 1.26 -15.70
C ARG A 314 -2.70 0.86 -16.62
N SER A 315 -3.10 1.74 -17.54
CA SER A 315 -4.13 1.49 -18.56
C SER A 315 -3.75 0.32 -19.49
N LYS A 316 -2.47 0.23 -19.89
CA LYS A 316 -1.95 -0.90 -20.67
C LYS A 316 -1.96 -2.20 -19.86
N ALA A 317 -1.47 -2.19 -18.62
CA ALA A 317 -1.48 -3.36 -17.74
C ALA A 317 -2.91 -3.89 -17.51
N MET A 318 -3.84 -3.00 -17.20
CA MET A 318 -5.25 -3.33 -17.00
C MET A 318 -5.88 -3.94 -18.26
N ARG A 319 -5.61 -3.38 -19.46
CA ARG A 319 -6.10 -3.93 -20.73
C ARG A 319 -5.55 -5.32 -21.04
N LEU A 320 -4.28 -5.58 -20.71
CA LEU A 320 -3.67 -6.90 -20.91
C LEU A 320 -4.30 -7.94 -19.97
N LYS A 321 -4.39 -7.61 -18.68
CA LYS A 321 -5.03 -8.47 -17.68
C LYS A 321 -6.47 -8.81 -18.07
N MET A 322 -7.24 -7.81 -18.52
CA MET A 322 -8.61 -7.98 -19.03
C MET A 322 -8.71 -8.91 -20.25
N LYS A 323 -7.70 -8.96 -21.12
CA LYS A 323 -7.67 -9.89 -22.25
C LYS A 323 -7.35 -11.32 -21.83
N GLU A 324 -6.55 -11.48 -20.78
CA GLU A 324 -6.23 -12.80 -20.21
C GLU A 324 -7.43 -13.41 -19.50
N ILE A 325 -8.16 -12.60 -18.72
CA ILE A 325 -9.35 -13.05 -17.97
C ILE A 325 -10.50 -13.49 -18.90
N ARG A 326 -10.59 -12.92 -20.10
CA ARG A 326 -11.64 -13.23 -21.09
C ARG A 326 -11.31 -14.42 -22.00
N LYS A 327 -10.12 -15.01 -21.88
CA LYS A 327 -9.71 -16.21 -22.63
C LYS A 327 -10.00 -17.46 -21.84
#